data_AF-A0A3M1D8H9-F1
#
_entry.id   AF-A0A3M1D8H9-F1
#
_cell.length_a   1.000
_cell.length_b   1.000
_cell.length_c   1.000
_cell.angle_alpha   90.00
_cell.angle_beta   90.00
_cell.angle_gamma   90.00
#
_symmetry.space_group_name_H-M   'P 1'
#
loop_
_entity.id
_entity.type
_entity.pdbx_description
1 polymer ?
#
loop_
_entity_poly.entity_id
_entity_poly.type
_entity_poly.pdbx_seq_one_letter_code
_entity_poly.pdbx_strand_id
1 'polypeptide(L)'
;MADPAPQSIPEPRGTERGTAATTDDVRRARDAARQATLMVADTIGELMEFWNFKPSMGRVWAVLYLSRTPLSAAEIAERTGLSSGSVSMTIQDLLKWGVIRRAWAPSERRRLWEAETDVVAMVTRVFRERELRLITDAIERLEAARRLLDDEARSSSPDQMLEGRFLATRVDAMLRLARAGRRVVEQLARAGSVDLGAVRDALRRR
;
A
#
# COMPACT_ATOMS: atom_id res chain seq x y z
N MET A 1 -14.40 -78.55 -41.90
CA MET A 1 -14.16 -77.91 -40.58
C MET A 1 -13.77 -76.48 -40.88
N ALA A 2 -14.72 -75.56 -40.72
CA ALA A 2 -14.55 -74.14 -41.04
C ALA A 2 -13.96 -73.42 -39.83
N ASP A 3 -12.99 -72.53 -40.07
CA ASP A 3 -12.41 -71.62 -39.08
C ASP A 3 -11.81 -70.40 -39.83
N PRO A 4 -11.74 -69.20 -39.23
CA PRO A 4 -12.82 -68.22 -39.27
C PRO A 4 -12.40 -66.90 -39.96
N ALA A 5 -13.39 -66.03 -40.20
CA ALA A 5 -13.24 -64.74 -40.86
C ALA A 5 -12.27 -63.77 -40.13
N PRO A 6 -11.62 -62.84 -40.85
CA PRO A 6 -10.69 -61.88 -40.26
C PRO A 6 -11.42 -60.93 -39.31
N GLN A 7 -10.92 -60.84 -38.08
CA GLN A 7 -11.43 -59.92 -37.06
C GLN A 7 -11.18 -58.46 -37.49
N SER A 8 -12.26 -57.70 -37.60
CA SER A 8 -12.25 -56.26 -37.82
C SER A 8 -11.67 -55.56 -36.58
N ILE A 9 -10.52 -54.91 -36.76
CA ILE A 9 -9.97 -53.98 -35.79
C ILE A 9 -10.97 -52.82 -35.66
N PRO A 10 -11.50 -52.51 -34.46
CA PRO A 10 -12.33 -51.32 -34.31
C PRO A 10 -11.44 -50.09 -34.41
N GLU A 11 -11.80 -49.16 -35.31
CA GLU A 11 -11.17 -47.84 -35.39
C GLU A 11 -11.19 -47.14 -34.03
N PRO A 12 -10.12 -46.42 -33.66
CA PRO A 12 -10.11 -45.64 -32.44
C PRO A 12 -11.19 -44.55 -32.54
N ARG A 13 -12.29 -44.73 -31.82
CA ARG A 13 -13.30 -43.69 -31.62
C ARG A 13 -12.59 -42.48 -31.03
N GLY A 14 -12.60 -41.38 -31.79
CA GLY A 14 -12.00 -40.11 -31.40
C GLY A 14 -12.37 -39.72 -29.98
N THR A 15 -11.39 -39.82 -29.09
CA THR A 15 -11.33 -39.06 -27.84
C THR A 15 -10.55 -37.77 -28.09
N GLU A 16 -10.98 -36.99 -29.08
CA GLU A 16 -10.62 -35.58 -29.20
C GLU A 16 -11.82 -34.75 -28.80
N ARG A 17 -12.20 -34.86 -27.52
CA ARG A 17 -12.89 -33.77 -26.81
C ARG A 17 -11.90 -33.12 -25.86
N GLY A 18 -10.76 -32.71 -26.42
CA GLY A 18 -9.98 -31.63 -25.87
C GLY A 18 -10.81 -30.37 -26.04
N THR A 19 -11.42 -29.92 -24.95
CA THR A 19 -12.33 -28.78 -24.88
C THR A 19 -11.64 -27.50 -25.38
N ALA A 20 -11.74 -27.22 -26.67
CA ALA A 20 -11.38 -25.92 -27.23
C ALA A 20 -12.36 -24.90 -26.67
N ALA A 21 -12.00 -24.24 -25.57
CA ALA A 21 -12.73 -23.07 -25.08
C ALA A 21 -12.93 -22.12 -26.27
N THR A 22 -14.16 -21.74 -26.55
CA THR A 22 -14.46 -20.94 -27.74
C THR A 22 -13.79 -19.57 -27.61
N THR A 23 -13.41 -18.93 -28.73
CA THR A 23 -12.82 -17.58 -28.72
C THR A 23 -13.66 -16.57 -27.91
N ASP A 24 -14.99 -16.76 -27.88
CA ASP A 24 -15.91 -15.97 -27.09
C ASP A 24 -15.82 -16.24 -25.59
N ASP A 25 -15.57 -17.47 -25.16
CA ASP A 25 -15.33 -17.82 -23.75
C ASP A 25 -14.06 -17.15 -23.22
N VAL A 26 -12.98 -17.19 -24.02
CA VAL A 26 -11.70 -16.54 -23.67
C VAL A 26 -11.87 -15.02 -23.56
N ARG A 27 -12.59 -14.40 -24.50
CA ARG A 27 -12.89 -12.96 -24.47
C ARG A 27 -13.70 -12.59 -23.22
N ARG A 28 -14.80 -13.31 -22.94
CA ARG A 28 -15.65 -13.10 -21.75
C ARG A 28 -14.86 -13.22 -20.45
N ALA A 29 -14.01 -14.25 -20.32
CA ALA A 29 -13.18 -14.44 -19.14
C ALA A 29 -12.19 -13.27 -18.94
N ARG A 30 -11.58 -12.77 -20.02
CA ARG A 30 -10.67 -11.62 -19.98
C ARG A 30 -11.41 -10.33 -19.58
N ASP A 31 -12.58 -10.10 -20.13
CA ASP A 31 -13.40 -8.92 -19.83
C ASP A 31 -13.85 -8.94 -18.36
N ALA A 32 -14.30 -10.10 -17.86
CA ALA A 32 -14.66 -10.30 -16.46
C ALA A 32 -13.47 -10.03 -15.53
N ALA A 33 -12.27 -10.55 -15.85
CA ALA A 33 -11.07 -10.30 -15.06
C ALA A 33 -10.67 -8.82 -15.04
N ARG A 34 -10.80 -8.13 -16.17
CA ARG A 34 -10.56 -6.68 -16.27
C ARG A 34 -11.56 -5.90 -15.41
N GLN A 35 -12.85 -6.24 -15.50
CA GLN A 35 -13.90 -5.59 -14.73
C GLN A 35 -13.70 -5.80 -13.22
N ALA A 36 -13.38 -7.03 -12.80
CA ALA A 36 -13.08 -7.34 -11.40
C ALA A 36 -11.86 -6.54 -10.90
N THR A 37 -10.81 -6.42 -11.72
CA THR A 37 -9.61 -5.63 -11.38
C THR A 37 -9.95 -4.16 -11.15
N LEU A 38 -10.77 -3.57 -12.04
CA LEU A 38 -11.22 -2.18 -11.92
C LEU A 38 -12.07 -1.97 -10.67
N MET A 39 -13.02 -2.87 -10.41
CA MET A 39 -13.85 -2.81 -9.20
C MET A 39 -13.00 -2.84 -7.93
N VAL A 40 -12.03 -3.75 -7.84
CA VAL A 40 -11.11 -3.81 -6.69
C VAL A 40 -10.27 -2.53 -6.61
N ALA A 41 -9.75 -2.04 -7.73
CA ALA A 41 -8.95 -0.82 -7.74
C ALA A 41 -9.74 0.38 -7.23
N ASP A 42 -11.00 0.54 -7.67
CA ASP A 42 -11.87 1.63 -7.27
C ASP A 42 -12.25 1.51 -5.78
N THR A 43 -12.64 0.31 -5.31
CA THR A 43 -12.94 0.08 -3.88
C THR A 43 -11.73 0.33 -2.98
N ILE A 44 -10.53 -0.08 -3.39
CA ILE A 44 -9.30 0.22 -2.64
C ILE A 44 -8.97 1.71 -2.71
N GLY A 45 -9.27 2.38 -3.83
CA GLY A 45 -9.16 3.84 -3.96
C GLY A 45 -10.03 4.58 -2.95
N GLU A 46 -11.30 4.20 -2.85
CA GLU A 46 -12.27 4.74 -1.87
C GLU A 46 -11.82 4.47 -0.43
N LEU A 47 -11.35 3.25 -0.14
CA LEU A 47 -10.80 2.92 1.17
C LEU A 47 -9.59 3.80 1.50
N MET A 48 -8.68 4.04 0.56
CA MET A 48 -7.53 4.92 0.79
C MET A 48 -7.94 6.37 1.07
N GLU A 49 -9.00 6.86 0.42
CA GLU A 49 -9.54 8.20 0.65
C GLU A 49 -10.04 8.37 2.09
N PHE A 50 -10.73 7.36 2.64
CA PHE A 50 -11.15 7.34 4.04
C PHE A 50 -9.98 7.52 5.01
N TRP A 51 -8.80 6.99 4.69
CA TRP A 51 -7.58 7.14 5.48
C TRP A 51 -6.77 8.42 5.17
N ASN A 52 -7.37 9.36 4.42
CA ASN A 52 -6.79 10.61 3.98
C ASN A 52 -5.56 10.44 3.05
N PHE A 53 -5.56 9.37 2.25
CA PHE A 53 -4.64 9.18 1.13
C PHE A 53 -5.32 9.50 -0.21
N LYS A 54 -4.54 9.76 -1.25
CA LYS A 54 -5.10 10.01 -2.59
C LYS A 54 -5.73 8.72 -3.14
N PRO A 55 -6.96 8.73 -3.69
CA PRO A 55 -7.57 7.54 -4.29
C PRO A 55 -6.70 6.88 -5.36
N SER A 56 -5.91 7.68 -6.11
CA SER A 56 -4.99 7.17 -7.13
C SER A 56 -3.96 6.19 -6.57
N MET A 57 -3.50 6.39 -5.33
CA MET A 57 -2.55 5.49 -4.67
C MET A 57 -3.16 4.10 -4.48
N GLY A 58 -4.40 4.03 -4.01
CA GLY A 58 -5.12 2.78 -3.84
C GLY A 58 -5.34 2.06 -5.17
N ARG A 59 -5.80 2.78 -6.20
CA ARG A 59 -6.03 2.22 -7.53
C ARG A 59 -4.76 1.65 -8.16
N VAL A 60 -3.66 2.41 -8.13
CA VAL A 60 -2.37 1.97 -8.69
C VAL A 60 -1.81 0.79 -7.91
N TRP A 61 -1.84 0.84 -6.57
CA TRP A 61 -1.35 -0.27 -5.75
C TRP A 61 -2.17 -1.54 -5.98
N ALA A 62 -3.50 -1.46 -6.05
CA ALA A 62 -4.37 -2.60 -6.30
C ALA A 62 -4.09 -3.26 -7.66
N VAL A 63 -3.91 -2.46 -8.72
CA VAL A 63 -3.55 -2.98 -10.05
C VAL A 63 -2.20 -3.70 -10.03
N LEU A 64 -1.22 -3.16 -9.30
CA LEU A 64 0.09 -3.80 -9.14
C LEU A 64 0.01 -5.09 -8.30
N TYR A 65 -0.77 -5.07 -7.21
CA TYR A 65 -0.96 -6.20 -6.31
C TYR A 65 -1.67 -7.38 -6.99
N LEU A 66 -2.65 -7.09 -7.86
CA LEU A 66 -3.37 -8.11 -8.63
C LEU A 66 -2.61 -8.58 -9.88
N SER A 67 -1.48 -7.95 -10.22
CA SER A 67 -0.71 -8.31 -11.41
C SER A 67 0.25 -9.46 -11.14
N ARG A 68 0.20 -10.50 -11.98
CA ARG A 68 1.12 -11.64 -11.92
C ARG A 68 2.57 -11.29 -12.30
N THR A 69 2.77 -10.19 -13.02
CA THR A 69 4.08 -9.71 -13.47
C THR A 69 4.23 -8.23 -13.15
N PRO A 70 5.46 -7.75 -12.94
CA PRO A 70 5.73 -6.32 -12.82
C PRO A 70 5.19 -5.54 -14.02
N LEU A 71 4.70 -4.33 -13.77
CA LEU A 71 4.08 -3.48 -14.79
C LEU A 71 4.92 -2.24 -15.04
N SER A 72 4.91 -1.75 -16.27
CA SER A 72 5.38 -0.42 -16.63
C SER A 72 4.34 0.66 -16.31
N ALA A 73 4.74 1.93 -16.32
CA ALA A 73 3.86 3.06 -16.06
C ALA A 73 2.77 3.19 -17.13
N ALA A 74 3.08 2.81 -18.36
CA ALA A 74 2.13 2.77 -19.46
C ALA A 74 1.02 1.73 -19.21
N GLU A 75 1.39 0.53 -18.78
CA GLU A 75 0.42 -0.53 -18.45
C GLU A 75 -0.42 -0.17 -17.22
N ILE A 76 0.18 0.47 -16.22
CA ILE A 76 -0.55 0.99 -15.05
C ILE A 76 -1.57 2.04 -15.49
N ALA A 77 -1.19 2.99 -16.37
CA ALA A 77 -2.10 4.01 -16.90
C ALA A 77 -3.26 3.37 -17.66
N GLU A 78 -2.97 2.42 -18.55
CA GLU A 78 -3.99 1.70 -19.33
C GLU A 78 -4.99 0.96 -18.42
N ARG A 79 -4.48 0.28 -17.38
CA ARG A 79 -5.32 -0.50 -16.46
C ARG A 79 -6.13 0.35 -15.49
N THR A 80 -5.60 1.48 -15.05
CA THR A 80 -6.27 2.35 -14.07
C THR A 80 -7.13 3.45 -14.71
N GLY A 81 -6.93 3.73 -16.00
CA GLY A 81 -7.53 4.88 -16.69
C GLY A 81 -6.98 6.24 -16.23
N LEU A 82 -5.90 6.26 -15.45
CA LEU A 82 -5.24 7.48 -14.99
C LEU A 82 -4.32 8.05 -16.08
N SER A 83 -4.14 9.37 -16.07
CA SER A 83 -3.16 10.03 -16.96
C SER A 83 -1.73 9.59 -16.64
N SER A 84 -0.84 9.64 -17.63
CA SER A 84 0.58 9.31 -17.47
C SER A 84 1.27 10.15 -16.38
N GLY A 85 0.91 11.43 -16.27
CA GLY A 85 1.37 12.32 -15.21
C GLY A 85 0.88 11.89 -13.83
N SER A 86 -0.41 11.55 -13.71
CA SER A 86 -1.00 11.05 -12.45
C SER A 86 -0.36 9.75 -12.00
N VAL A 87 -0.15 8.80 -12.92
CA VAL A 87 0.57 7.55 -12.65
C VAL A 87 1.99 7.81 -12.20
N SER A 88 2.73 8.70 -12.88
CA SER A 88 4.11 9.01 -12.51
C SER A 88 4.22 9.57 -11.10
N MET A 89 3.35 10.54 -10.75
CA MET A 89 3.31 11.10 -9.39
C MET A 89 2.92 10.03 -8.36
N THR A 90 1.91 9.22 -8.66
CA THR A 90 1.42 8.18 -7.76
C THR A 90 2.49 7.11 -7.51
N ILE A 91 3.25 6.71 -8.54
CA ILE A 91 4.40 5.80 -8.38
C ILE A 91 5.43 6.39 -7.43
N GLN A 92 5.78 7.68 -7.57
CA GLN A 92 6.75 8.31 -6.67
C GLN A 92 6.25 8.35 -5.23
N ASP A 93 4.98 8.67 -5.02
CA ASP A 93 4.38 8.68 -3.68
C ASP A 93 4.36 7.27 -3.07
N LEU A 94 3.95 6.25 -3.83
CA LEU A 94 3.94 4.85 -3.38
C LEU A 94 5.35 4.32 -3.09
N LEU A 95 6.36 4.73 -3.86
CA LEU A 95 7.77 4.40 -3.59
C LEU A 95 8.27 5.03 -2.29
N LYS A 96 7.93 6.30 -2.03
CA LYS A 96 8.27 6.98 -0.75
C LYS A 96 7.66 6.25 0.44
N TRP A 97 6.40 5.84 0.30
CA TRP A 97 5.73 5.02 1.29
C TRP A 97 6.17 3.56 1.26
N GLY A 98 7.13 3.15 0.43
CA GLY A 98 7.69 1.79 0.32
C GLY A 98 6.66 0.69 0.04
N VAL A 99 5.48 1.05 -0.46
CA VAL A 99 4.37 0.11 -0.70
C VAL A 99 4.41 -0.52 -2.09
N ILE A 100 5.32 -0.03 -2.93
CA ILE A 100 5.73 -0.63 -4.19
C ILE A 100 7.25 -0.59 -4.27
N ARG A 101 7.83 -1.41 -5.16
CA ARG A 101 9.26 -1.41 -5.45
C ARG A 101 9.52 -1.52 -6.95
N ARG A 102 10.73 -1.12 -7.36
CA ARG A 102 11.19 -1.32 -8.73
C ARG A 102 11.55 -2.80 -8.92
N ALA A 103 10.98 -3.44 -9.94
CA ALA A 103 11.32 -4.81 -10.28
C ALA A 103 12.60 -4.87 -11.11
N TRP A 104 13.38 -5.93 -10.95
CA TRP A 104 14.59 -6.16 -11.72
C TRP A 104 14.21 -6.72 -13.09
N ALA A 105 14.65 -6.06 -14.17
CA ALA A 105 14.36 -6.48 -15.54
C ALA A 105 15.69 -6.74 -16.28
N PRO A 106 15.90 -7.95 -16.84
CA PRO A 106 17.15 -8.30 -17.54
C PRO A 106 17.43 -7.48 -18.80
N SER A 107 16.43 -6.80 -19.38
CA SER A 107 16.57 -5.98 -20.58
C SER A 107 16.25 -4.51 -20.28
N GLU A 108 17.25 -3.66 -20.45
CA GLU A 108 17.38 -2.35 -19.82
C GLU A 108 16.62 -1.22 -20.52
N ARG A 109 15.39 -1.43 -21.00
CA ARG A 109 14.64 -0.38 -21.71
C ARG A 109 13.44 0.20 -20.99
N ARG A 110 12.84 -0.50 -20.02
CA ARG A 110 11.65 0.01 -19.30
C ARG A 110 11.74 -0.24 -17.80
N ARG A 111 11.40 0.79 -17.02
CA ARG A 111 11.22 0.65 -15.57
C ARG A 111 9.92 -0.12 -15.32
N LEU A 112 10.01 -1.14 -14.48
CA LEU A 112 8.87 -1.94 -14.05
C LEU A 112 8.69 -1.82 -12.54
N TRP A 113 7.45 -1.95 -12.09
CA TRP A 113 7.06 -1.82 -10.69
C TRP A 113 6.21 -3.01 -10.26
N GLU A 114 6.31 -3.36 -9.00
CA GLU A 114 5.53 -4.41 -8.34
C GLU A 114 5.15 -3.96 -6.93
N ALA A 115 4.02 -4.47 -6.41
CA ALA A 115 3.52 -4.12 -5.10
C ALA A 115 4.27 -4.87 -3.98
N GLU A 116 4.33 -4.26 -2.79
CA GLU A 116 4.58 -5.01 -1.56
C GLU A 116 3.40 -5.96 -1.32
N THR A 117 3.71 -7.24 -1.06
CA THR A 117 2.70 -8.29 -0.90
C THR A 117 2.45 -8.61 0.58
N ASP A 118 3.38 -8.27 1.47
CA ASP A 118 3.15 -8.31 2.91
C ASP A 118 2.33 -7.07 3.33
N VAL A 119 1.02 -7.11 3.09
CA VAL A 119 0.07 -6.01 3.36
C VAL A 119 0.13 -5.57 4.81
N VAL A 120 0.32 -6.51 5.74
CA VAL A 120 0.42 -6.25 7.17
C VAL A 120 1.68 -5.44 7.49
N ALA A 121 2.84 -5.89 7.02
CA ALA A 121 4.09 -5.17 7.22
C ALA A 121 4.05 -3.78 6.56
N MET A 122 3.44 -3.71 5.38
CA MET A 122 3.21 -2.48 4.63
C MET A 122 2.40 -1.46 5.43
N VAL A 123 1.21 -1.85 5.92
CA VAL A 123 0.33 -0.96 6.70
C VAL A 123 0.99 -0.54 8.01
N THR A 124 1.67 -1.46 8.70
CA THR A 124 2.39 -1.17 9.95
C THR A 124 3.46 -0.12 9.74
N ARG A 125 4.24 -0.25 8.65
CA ARG A 125 5.30 0.71 8.30
C ARG A 125 4.73 2.08 7.94
N VAL A 126 3.69 2.13 7.10
CA VAL A 126 3.03 3.38 6.70
C VAL A 126 2.45 4.10 7.93
N PHE A 127 1.75 3.38 8.80
CA PHE A 127 1.18 3.94 10.03
C PHE A 127 2.28 4.52 10.92
N ARG A 128 3.33 3.73 11.20
CA ARG A 128 4.49 4.20 11.98
C ARG A 128 5.09 5.47 11.39
N GLU A 129 5.35 5.49 10.10
CA GLU A 129 5.99 6.63 9.44
C GLU A 129 5.11 7.89 9.47
N ARG A 130 3.79 7.74 9.29
CA ARG A 130 2.83 8.84 9.36
C ARG A 130 2.74 9.43 10.77
N GLU A 131 2.51 8.57 11.77
CA GLU A 131 2.32 9.03 13.15
C GLU A 131 3.61 9.60 13.75
N LEU A 132 4.77 9.00 13.46
CA LEU A 132 6.05 9.54 13.93
C LEU A 132 6.38 10.89 13.30
N ARG A 133 6.05 11.13 12.02
CA ARG A 133 6.20 12.46 11.41
C ARG A 133 5.35 13.49 12.13
N LEU A 134 4.05 13.22 12.31
CA LEU A 134 3.14 14.14 12.97
C LEU A 134 3.59 14.49 14.40
N ILE A 135 4.01 13.47 15.16
CA ILE A 135 4.50 13.67 16.53
C ILE A 135 5.83 14.44 16.54
N THR A 136 6.72 14.20 15.58
CA THR A 136 8.00 14.91 15.47
C THR A 136 7.77 16.38 15.17
N ASP A 137 6.94 16.71 14.18
CA ASP A 137 6.59 18.10 13.85
C ASP A 137 5.93 18.82 15.04
N ALA A 138 5.07 18.12 15.78
CA ALA A 138 4.44 18.66 16.99
C ALA A 138 5.47 18.97 18.09
N ILE A 139 6.44 18.06 18.32
CA ILE A 139 7.53 18.27 19.28
C ILE A 139 8.35 19.49 18.87
N GLU A 140 8.76 19.60 17.61
CA GLU A 140 9.58 20.72 17.12
C GLU A 140 8.88 22.07 17.32
N ARG A 141 7.57 22.15 17.02
CA ARG A 141 6.78 23.37 17.22
C ARG A 141 6.61 23.72 18.70
N LEU A 142 6.36 22.72 19.54
CA LEU A 142 6.25 22.92 20.99
C LEU A 142 7.60 23.37 21.60
N GLU A 143 8.72 22.83 21.12
CA GLU A 143 10.06 23.28 21.52
C GLU A 143 10.34 24.71 21.06
N ALA A 144 9.91 25.09 19.86
CA ALA A 144 10.02 26.47 19.37
C ALA A 144 9.20 27.43 20.23
N ALA A 145 7.95 27.09 20.55
CA ALA A 145 7.12 27.87 21.46
C ALA A 145 7.75 27.98 22.87
N ARG A 146 8.34 26.89 23.38
CA ARG A 146 9.03 26.91 24.67
C ARG A 146 10.22 27.87 24.69
N ARG A 147 11.02 27.91 23.60
CA ARG A 147 12.15 28.84 23.47
C ARG A 147 11.69 30.29 23.45
N LEU A 148 10.62 30.62 22.73
CA LEU A 148 10.06 31.98 22.73
C LEU A 148 9.68 32.44 24.15
N LEU A 149 9.08 31.56 24.95
CA LEU A 149 8.72 31.86 26.34
C LEU A 149 9.95 32.06 27.23
N ASP A 150 11.08 31.37 26.97
CA ASP A 150 12.34 31.58 27.69
C ASP A 150 13.00 32.92 27.36
N ASP A 151 12.91 33.35 26.10
CA ASP A 151 13.50 34.60 25.65
C ASP A 151 12.73 35.81 26.17
N GLU A 152 11.40 35.73 26.16
CA GLU A 152 10.52 36.77 26.69
C GLU A 152 10.71 36.94 28.20
N ALA A 153 10.82 35.84 28.96
CA ALA A 153 11.02 35.86 30.40
C ALA A 153 12.27 36.64 30.87
N ARG A 154 13.25 36.90 29.98
CA ARG A 154 14.46 37.70 30.27
C ARG A 154 14.22 39.21 30.19
N SER A 155 13.12 39.65 29.60
CA SER A 155 12.87 41.03 29.19
C SER A 155 11.60 41.64 29.80
N SER A 156 10.81 40.85 30.53
CA SER A 156 9.44 41.20 30.93
C SER A 156 9.29 41.72 32.37
N SER A 157 8.16 42.39 32.65
CA SER A 157 7.75 42.83 33.99
C SER A 157 7.36 41.66 34.91
N PRO A 158 7.31 41.83 36.24
CA PRO A 158 7.00 40.74 37.18
C PRO A 158 5.70 39.96 36.87
N ASP A 159 4.61 40.64 36.50
CA ASP A 159 3.34 40.00 36.17
C ASP A 159 3.42 39.20 34.85
N GLN A 160 4.09 39.75 33.84
CA GLN A 160 4.33 39.06 32.56
C GLN A 160 5.22 37.83 32.76
N MET A 161 6.17 37.88 33.69
CA MET A 161 7.01 36.72 34.05
C MET A 161 6.22 35.60 34.73
N LEU A 162 5.12 35.90 35.44
CA LEU A 162 4.26 34.87 36.04
C LEU A 162 3.45 34.14 34.98
N GLU A 163 2.85 34.89 34.04
CA GLU A 163 2.10 34.32 32.91
C GLU A 163 3.02 33.48 32.01
N GLY A 164 4.19 34.00 31.65
CA GLY A 164 5.17 33.26 30.85
C GLY A 164 5.62 31.95 31.52
N ARG A 165 5.81 31.95 32.85
CA ARG A 165 6.14 30.74 33.63
C ARG A 165 4.99 29.72 33.65
N PHE A 166 3.75 30.20 33.77
CA PHE A 166 2.58 29.34 33.70
C PHE A 166 2.49 28.65 32.32
N LEU A 167 2.57 29.42 31.24
CA LEU A 167 2.55 28.89 29.87
C LEU A 167 3.69 27.91 29.61
N ALA A 168 4.92 28.25 30.03
CA ALA A 168 6.10 27.40 29.90
C ALA A 168 5.87 26.02 30.56
N THR A 169 5.32 26.01 31.77
CA THR A 169 5.00 24.78 32.51
C THR A 169 3.99 23.91 31.75
N ARG A 170 2.98 24.52 31.13
CA ARG A 170 1.96 23.80 30.34
C ARG A 170 2.54 23.26 29.04
N VAL A 171 3.37 24.03 28.35
CA VAL A 171 4.09 23.57 27.14
C VAL A 171 5.02 22.40 27.47
N ASP A 172 5.73 22.45 28.60
CA ASP A 172 6.58 21.34 29.05
C ASP A 172 5.77 20.06 29.33
N ALA A 173 4.55 20.19 29.86
CA ALA A 173 3.64 19.06 30.02
C ALA A 173 3.22 18.46 28.68
N MET A 174 2.89 19.30 27.69
CA MET A 174 2.57 18.86 26.33
C MET A 174 3.76 18.18 25.65
N LEU A 175 4.98 18.71 25.82
CA LEU A 175 6.21 18.09 25.31
C LEU A 175 6.45 16.71 25.93
N ARG A 176 6.25 16.56 27.24
CA ARG A 176 6.35 15.25 27.91
C ARG A 176 5.34 14.27 27.31
N LEU A 177 4.10 14.70 27.09
CA LEU A 177 3.05 13.88 26.48
C LEU A 177 3.42 13.47 25.04
N ALA A 178 3.81 14.42 24.19
CA ALA A 178 4.17 14.13 22.80
C ALA A 178 5.37 13.16 22.71
N ARG A 179 6.40 13.36 23.54
CA ARG A 179 7.56 12.46 23.62
C ARG A 179 7.19 11.07 24.16
N ALA A 180 6.26 10.98 25.10
CA ALA A 180 5.72 9.70 25.57
C ALA A 180 4.94 8.98 24.47
N GLY A 181 4.05 9.70 23.77
CA GLY A 181 3.31 9.20 22.61
C GLY A 181 4.24 8.66 21.53
N ARG A 182 5.32 9.38 21.20
CA ARG A 182 6.35 8.91 20.25
C ARG A 182 6.90 7.53 20.63
N ARG A 183 7.29 7.35 21.89
CA ARG A 183 7.81 6.07 22.39
C ARG A 183 6.77 4.95 22.30
N VAL A 184 5.51 5.24 22.62
CA VAL A 184 4.40 4.28 22.49
C VAL A 184 4.22 3.85 21.03
N VAL A 185 4.18 4.81 20.08
CA VAL A 185 4.08 4.49 18.64
C VAL A 185 5.27 3.65 18.17
N GLU A 186 6.48 3.98 18.61
CA GLU A 186 7.68 3.19 18.27
C GLU A 186 7.63 1.76 18.83
N GLN A 187 7.13 1.59 20.05
CA GLN A 187 6.96 0.28 20.68
C GLN A 187 5.85 -0.52 20.00
N LEU A 188 4.70 0.08 19.74
CA LEU A 188 3.59 -0.56 19.05
C LEU A 188 3.97 -0.97 17.63
N ALA A 189 4.74 -0.15 16.91
CA ALA A 189 5.20 -0.55 15.57
C ALA A 189 6.21 -1.71 15.60
N ARG A 190 6.92 -1.90 16.71
CA ARG A 190 7.81 -3.07 16.93
C ARG A 190 7.06 -4.30 17.43
N ALA A 191 6.00 -4.13 18.21
CA ALA A 191 5.20 -5.21 18.79
C ALA A 191 4.07 -5.68 17.84
N GLY A 192 3.48 -4.78 17.07
CA GLY A 192 2.44 -5.07 16.07
C GLY A 192 2.95 -5.93 14.92
N SER A 193 4.26 -5.91 14.63
CA SER A 193 4.85 -6.90 13.70
C SER A 193 4.83 -8.32 14.26
N VAL A 194 4.69 -8.49 15.59
CA VAL A 194 4.65 -9.79 16.27
C VAL A 194 3.22 -10.33 16.35
N ASP A 195 2.22 -9.48 16.63
CA ASP A 195 0.82 -9.91 16.82
C ASP A 195 -0.01 -9.95 15.52
N LEU A 196 0.31 -9.10 14.54
CA LEU A 196 -0.30 -9.19 13.21
C LEU A 196 0.15 -10.44 12.43
N GLY A 197 1.01 -11.29 13.01
CA GLY A 197 1.30 -12.64 12.50
C GLY A 197 0.03 -13.46 12.28
N ALA A 198 -0.97 -13.35 13.17
CA ALA A 198 -2.25 -14.05 13.01
C ALA A 198 -3.07 -13.54 11.81
N VAL A 199 -3.08 -12.22 11.57
CA VAL A 199 -3.71 -11.60 10.39
C VAL A 199 -2.93 -11.93 9.12
N ARG A 200 -1.59 -11.91 9.19
CA ARG A 200 -0.68 -12.31 8.11
C ARG A 200 -0.91 -13.77 7.71
N ASP A 201 -1.09 -14.68 8.67
CA ASP A 201 -1.35 -16.09 8.43
C ASP A 201 -2.77 -16.35 7.90
N ALA A 202 -3.73 -15.46 8.20
CA ALA A 202 -5.05 -15.46 7.59
C ALA A 202 -5.01 -14.97 6.13
N LEU A 203 -4.15 -14.01 5.81
CA LEU A 203 -3.97 -13.46 4.46
C LEU A 203 -3.08 -14.32 3.56
N ARG A 204 -2.14 -15.10 4.12
CA ARG A 204 -1.25 -16.01 3.38
C ARG A 204 -1.88 -17.37 3.05
N ARG A 205 -3.02 -17.72 3.64
CA ARG A 205 -3.74 -18.97 3.34
C ARG A 205 -4.66 -18.75 2.13
N ARG A 206 -4.14 -18.99 0.92
CA ARG A 206 -4.88 -19.41 -0.27
C ARG A 206 -3.91 -19.94 -1.33
#